data_AF-A0A963GEZ9-F1
#
_entry.id   AF-A0A963GEZ9-F1
#
_cell.length_a   1.000
_cell.length_b   1.000
_cell.length_c   1.000
_cell.angle_alpha   90.00
_cell.angle_beta   90.00
_cell.angle_gamma   90.00
#
_symmetry.space_group_name_H-M   'P 1'
#
loop_
_entity.id
_entity.type
_entity.pdbx_description
1 polymer ?
#
loop_
_entity_poly.entity_id
_entity_poly.type
_entity_poly.pdbx_seq_one_letter_code
_entity_poly.pdbx_strand_id
1 'polypeptide(L)' 'VAAERQIADAIDPTRFDIEVVHLGETQSRIGEAESAGVKSVPALVISGQPFHINFGASIAKLK' A
#
# COMPACT_ATOMS: atom_id res chain seq x y z
N VAL A 1 11.93 8.43 -10.38
CA VAL A 1 11.55 8.02 -9.00
C VAL A 1 10.03 7.93 -8.98
N ALA A 2 9.46 6.79 -8.61
CA ALA A 2 8.02 6.55 -8.66
C ALA A 2 7.31 7.41 -7.61
N ALA A 3 6.12 7.93 -7.94
CA ALA A 3 5.37 8.90 -7.13
C ALA A 3 5.09 8.39 -5.69
N GLU A 4 5.10 7.07 -5.50
CA GLU A 4 4.63 6.42 -4.28
C GLU A 4 5.71 6.36 -3.20
N ARG A 5 7.00 6.31 -3.60
CA ARG A 5 8.11 6.53 -2.65
C ARG A 5 8.12 7.97 -2.16
N GLN A 6 7.90 8.93 -3.05
CA GLN A 6 7.86 10.35 -2.65
C GLN A 6 6.71 10.64 -1.69
N ILE A 7 5.57 9.98 -1.85
CA ILE A 7 4.46 10.13 -0.91
C ILE A 7 4.81 9.48 0.44
N ALA A 8 5.33 8.25 0.46
CA ALA A 8 5.74 7.60 1.71
C ALA A 8 6.80 8.43 2.47
N ASP A 9 7.79 8.96 1.77
CA ASP A 9 8.86 9.78 2.34
C ASP A 9 8.36 11.17 2.82
N ALA A 10 7.21 11.64 2.33
CA ALA A 10 6.62 12.92 2.71
C ALA A 10 5.70 12.83 3.94
N ILE A 11 5.34 11.62 4.39
CA ILE A 11 4.52 11.45 5.60
C ILE A 11 5.42 11.64 6.82
N ASP A 12 5.05 12.56 7.70
CA ASP A 12 5.78 12.83 8.94
C ASP A 12 5.62 11.66 9.94
N PRO A 13 6.69 10.89 10.21
CA PRO A 13 6.63 9.72 11.09
C PRO A 13 6.46 10.11 12.56
N THR A 14 6.64 11.38 12.94
CA THR A 14 6.38 11.84 14.31
C THR A 14 4.90 12.05 14.58
N ARG A 15 4.08 12.10 13.53
CA ARG A 15 2.63 12.36 13.58
C ARG A 15 1.78 11.14 13.22
N PHE A 16 2.33 10.22 12.44
CA PHE A 16 1.65 9.03 11.97
C PHE A 16 2.50 7.81 12.22
N ASP A 17 1.87 6.72 12.67
CA ASP A 17 2.48 5.41 12.63
C ASP A 17 2.42 4.91 11.18
N ILE A 18 3.59 4.68 10.59
CA ILE A 18 3.73 4.35 9.17
C ILE A 18 4.33 2.96 9.06
N GLU A 19 3.62 2.09 8.35
CA GLU A 19 4.14 0.79 7.97
C GLU A 19 4.23 0.70 6.43
N VAL A 20 5.40 0.28 5.94
CA VAL A 20 5.64 0.06 4.51
C VAL A 20 5.69 -1.43 4.24
N VAL A 21 4.80 -1.91 3.37
CA VAL A 21 4.65 -3.34 3.05
C VAL A 21 4.89 -3.57 1.56
N HIS A 22 5.92 -4.36 1.23
CA HIS A 22 6.13 -4.82 -0.14
C HIS A 22 5.41 -6.16 -0.34
N LEU A 23 4.17 -6.14 -0.83
CA LEU A 23 3.34 -7.34 -0.98
C LEU A 23 3.93 -8.41 -1.93
N GLY A 24 4.81 -8.02 -2.85
CA GLY A 24 5.54 -8.98 -3.69
C GLY A 24 6.64 -9.76 -2.94
N GLU A 25 7.10 -9.25 -1.80
CA GLU A 25 8.11 -9.91 -0.94
C GLU A 25 7.44 -10.57 0.27
N THR A 26 6.40 -9.92 0.82
CA THR A 26 5.64 -10.39 1.99
C THR A 26 4.26 -10.90 1.56
N GLN A 27 4.23 -11.98 0.78
CA GLN A 27 2.99 -12.53 0.21
C GLN A 27 1.96 -12.96 1.27
N SER A 28 2.40 -13.31 2.49
CA SER A 28 1.52 -13.67 3.61
C SER A 28 0.53 -12.55 4.00
N ARG A 29 0.85 -11.29 3.67
CA ARG A 29 -0.01 -10.13 3.96
C ARG A 29 -0.97 -9.76 2.85
N ILE A 30 -0.99 -10.50 1.73
CA ILE A 30 -1.95 -10.25 0.65
C ILE A 30 -3.39 -10.37 1.16
N GLY A 31 -3.69 -11.38 1.99
CA GLY A 31 -5.04 -11.55 2.55
C GLY A 31 -5.48 -10.43 3.49
N GLU A 32 -4.54 -9.85 4.24
CA GLU A 32 -4.77 -8.67 5.08
C GLU A 32 -5.07 -7.45 4.21
N ALA A 33 -4.26 -7.21 3.17
CA ALA A 33 -4.46 -6.10 2.23
C ALA A 33 -5.81 -6.21 1.48
N GLU A 34 -6.18 -7.40 1.01
CA GLU A 34 -7.49 -7.65 0.39
C GLU A 34 -8.63 -7.36 1.38
N SER A 35 -8.49 -7.77 2.64
CA SER A 35 -9.48 -7.53 3.70
C SER A 35 -9.62 -6.04 4.04
N ALA A 36 -8.53 -5.27 3.91
CA ALA A 36 -8.52 -3.81 4.00
C ALA A 36 -9.07 -3.11 2.74
N GLY A 37 -9.52 -3.86 1.73
CA GLY A 37 -10.11 -3.33 0.51
C GLY A 37 -9.09 -2.89 -0.55
N VAL A 38 -7.81 -3.28 -0.41
CA VAL A 38 -6.79 -3.01 -1.44
C VAL A 38 -7.08 -3.83 -2.69
N LYS A 39 -7.23 -3.15 -3.84
CA LYS A 39 -7.54 -3.76 -5.14
C LYS A 39 -6.38 -3.67 -6.12
N SER A 40 -5.54 -2.65 -5.95
CA SER A 40 -4.33 -2.46 -6.74
C SER A 40 -3.21 -1.94 -5.86
N VAL A 41 -1.98 -2.19 -6.29
CA VAL A 41 -0.79 -1.56 -5.77
C VAL A 41 -0.19 -0.66 -6.85
N PRO A 42 0.51 0.41 -6.47
CA PRO A 42 0.69 0.91 -5.10
C PRO A 42 -0.58 1.53 -4.49
N ALA A 43 -0.74 1.41 -3.18
CA ALA A 43 -1.87 1.95 -2.42
C ALA A 43 -1.47 2.36 -1.01
N LEU A 44 -2.21 3.32 -0.45
CA LEU A 44 -2.14 3.70 0.95
C LEU A 44 -3.40 3.26 1.66
N VAL A 45 -3.29 2.78 2.89
CA VAL A 45 -4.44 2.51 3.75
C VAL A 45 -4.39 3.51 4.90
N ILE A 46 -5.36 4.42 4.96
CA ILE A 46 -5.44 5.46 5.98
C ILE A 46 -6.72 5.24 6.76
N SER A 47 -6.62 4.99 8.06
CA SER A 47 -7.77 4.69 8.93
C SER A 47 -8.66 3.57 8.37
N GLY A 48 -8.05 2.52 7.80
CA GLY A 48 -8.74 1.39 7.19
C GLY A 48 -9.31 1.64 5.80
N GLN A 49 -9.17 2.86 5.25
CA GLN A 49 -9.66 3.21 3.92
C GLN A 49 -8.51 3.10 2.88
N PRO A 50 -8.67 2.31 1.81
CA PRO A 50 -7.68 2.19 0.75
C PRO A 50 -7.75 3.36 -0.25
N PHE A 51 -6.58 3.88 -0.60
CA PHE A 51 -6.35 4.89 -1.64
C PHE A 51 -5.38 4.31 -2.66
N HIS A 52 -5.89 3.94 -3.83
CA HIS A 52 -5.07 3.40 -4.91
C HIS A 52 -4.36 4.54 -5.63
N ILE A 53 -3.03 4.47 -5.69
CA ILE A 53 -2.23 5.47 -6.38
C ILE A 53 -1.98 4.98 -7.78
N ASN A 54 -2.50 5.72 -8.76
CA ASN A 54 -2.24 5.49 -10.19
C ASN A 54 -2.56 4.08 -10.71
N PHE A 55 -3.31 3.26 -9.95
CA PHE A 55 -3.69 1.88 -10.25
C PHE A 55 -2.60 1.09 -11.01
N GLY A 56 -1.42 0.93 -10.42
CA GLY A 56 -0.27 0.34 -11.13
C GLY A 56 -0.47 -1.13 -11.54
N ALA A 57 -0.78 -2.00 -10.58
CA ALA A 57 -1.00 -3.42 -10.78
C ALA A 57 -2.14 -3.92 -9.88
N SER A 58 -2.99 -4.81 -10.41
CA SER A 58 -4.02 -5.48 -9.60
C SER A 58 -3.37 -6.33 -8.52
N ILE A 59 -3.93 -6.33 -7.30
CA ILE A 59 -3.47 -7.19 -6.20
C ILE A 59 -3.57 -8.69 -6.58
N ALA A 60 -4.51 -9.05 -7.45
CA ALA A 60 -4.66 -10.40 -7.96
C ALA A 60 -3.44 -10.87 -8.78
N LYS A 61 -2.62 -9.95 -9.30
CA LYS A 61 -1.40 -10.26 -10.06
C LYS A 61 -0.19 -10.58 -9.15
N LEU A 62 -0.33 -10.40 -7.85
CA LEU A 62 0.72 -10.70 -6.86
C LEU A 62 0.62 -12.13 -6.28
N LYS A 63 -0.43 -12.86 -6.67
CA LYS A 63 -0.67 -14.27 -6.35
C LYS A 63 -0.02 -15.18 -7.39
#